data_AF-A0A969IV37-F1
#
_entry.id   AF-A0A969IV37-F1
#
_cell.length_a   1.000
_cell.length_b   1.000
_cell.length_c   1.000
_cell.angle_alpha   90.00
_cell.angle_beta   90.00
_cell.angle_gamma   90.00
#
_symmetry.space_group_name_H-M   'P 1'
#
loop_
_entity.id
_entity.type
_entity.pdbx_description
1 polymer ?
#
loop_
_entity_poly.entity_id
_entity_poly.type
_entity_poly.pdbx_seq_one_letter_code
_entity_poly.pdbx_strand_id
1 'polypeptide(L)'
;MSYTKTQGKTLSRSDGSELIPAEVNANIRHDGNRSLDVPFAVGYTIDDEGLINSYAIQPDMSASEYPSPKQQQRYIFLGAGATLFVVTLLLIAFAVS
;
A
#
# COMPACT_ATOMS: atom_id res chain seq x y z
N MET A 1 57.09 -10.67 33.46
CA MET A 1 56.49 -10.58 32.11
C MET A 1 55.09 -11.16 32.16
N SER A 2 54.09 -10.36 31.79
CA SER A 2 52.66 -10.71 31.81
C SER A 2 52.22 -10.96 30.36
N TYR A 3 51.58 -12.10 30.10
CA TYR A 3 50.92 -12.37 28.81
C TYR A 3 49.45 -12.74 29.06
N THR A 4 48.61 -12.07 28.28
CA THR A 4 47.18 -11.88 28.48
C THR A 4 46.37 -13.13 28.16
N LYS A 5 45.37 -13.38 29.02
CA LYS A 5 44.34 -14.41 28.90
C LYS A 5 43.56 -14.22 27.59
N THR A 6 43.66 -15.18 26.68
CA THR A 6 42.85 -15.25 25.45
C THR A 6 41.38 -15.31 25.85
N GLN A 7 40.63 -14.26 25.54
CA GLN A 7 39.19 -14.21 25.80
C GLN A 7 38.50 -15.29 24.98
N GLY A 8 37.74 -16.14 25.68
CA GLY A 8 36.87 -17.13 25.07
C GLY A 8 35.87 -16.45 24.16
N LYS A 9 35.78 -16.93 22.92
CA LYS A 9 34.81 -16.49 21.92
C LYS A 9 33.42 -16.91 22.42
N THR A 10 32.75 -16.02 23.14
CA THR A 10 31.33 -16.18 23.46
C THR A 10 30.57 -16.10 22.14
N LEU A 11 30.02 -17.23 21.68
CA LEU A 11 28.99 -17.23 20.65
C LEU A 11 27.80 -16.46 21.20
N SER A 12 27.73 -15.16 20.89
CA SER A 12 26.58 -14.35 21.21
C SER A 12 25.43 -14.88 20.35
N ARG A 13 24.46 -15.54 21.00
CA ARG A 13 23.23 -15.97 20.34
C ARG A 13 22.49 -14.70 19.94
N SER A 14 22.39 -14.47 18.63
CA SER A 14 21.58 -13.41 18.03
C SER A 14 20.20 -13.39 18.70
N ASP A 15 19.85 -12.28 19.34
CA ASP A 15 18.55 -12.06 19.97
C ASP A 15 17.65 -11.16 19.11
N GLY A 16 18.16 -10.71 17.95
CA GLY A 16 17.46 -9.86 17.00
C GLY A 16 17.59 -8.37 17.30
N SER A 17 18.17 -7.99 18.45
CA SER A 17 18.38 -6.58 18.81
C SER A 17 19.40 -5.88 17.93
N GLU A 18 20.27 -6.63 17.26
CA GLU A 18 21.23 -6.13 16.28
C GLU A 18 20.60 -5.72 14.94
N LEU A 19 19.35 -6.13 14.68
CA LEU A 19 18.63 -5.76 13.46
C LEU A 19 17.98 -4.38 13.59
N ILE A 20 17.74 -3.94 14.83
CA ILE A 20 17.18 -2.63 15.10
C ILE A 20 18.27 -1.57 14.84
N PRO A 21 18.05 -0.63 13.90
CA PRO A 21 19.01 0.42 13.62
C PRO A 21 19.33 1.27 14.85
N ALA A 22 20.57 1.77 14.95
CA ALA A 22 21.02 2.53 16.11
C ALA A 22 20.17 3.81 16.33
N GLU A 23 19.71 4.42 15.26
CA GLU A 23 18.80 5.57 15.24
C GLU A 23 17.45 5.29 15.92
N VAL A 24 16.91 4.08 15.79
CA VAL A 24 15.66 3.66 16.45
C VAL A 24 15.90 3.47 17.95
N ASN A 25 16.96 2.75 18.32
CA ASN A 25 17.29 2.45 19.73
C ASN A 25 17.64 3.73 20.52
N ALA A 26 18.34 4.68 19.91
CA ALA A 26 18.67 5.96 20.54
C ALA A 26 17.42 6.78 20.86
N ASN A 27 16.38 6.71 20.00
CA ASN A 27 15.13 7.44 20.20
C ASN A 27 14.27 6.82 21.32
N ILE A 28 14.20 5.48 21.39
CA ILE A 28 13.48 4.75 22.45
C ILE A 28 14.11 5.01 23.83
N ARG A 29 15.44 5.12 23.90
CA ARG A 29 16.17 5.33 25.17
C ARG A 29 16.02 6.75 25.75
N HIS A 30 15.60 7.73 24.95
CA HIS A 30 15.54 9.12 25.38
C HIS A 30 14.16 9.55 25.89
N ASP A 31 13.07 8.93 25.43
CA ASP A 31 11.71 9.27 25.85
C ASP A 31 10.86 7.99 26.01
N GLY A 32 10.78 7.46 27.24
CA GLY A 32 9.93 6.31 27.59
C GLY A 32 8.42 6.54 27.46
N ASN A 33 7.97 7.60 26.77
CA ASN A 33 6.56 7.95 26.59
C ASN A 33 6.22 8.83 25.36
N ARG A 34 7.15 9.10 24.42
CA ARG A 34 6.87 10.03 23.28
C ARG A 34 7.02 9.45 21.89
N SER A 35 7.40 8.19 21.75
CA SER A 35 7.33 7.56 20.44
C SER A 35 5.86 7.38 20.09
N LEU A 36 5.43 7.86 18.91
CA LEU A 36 4.23 7.44 18.15
C LEU A 36 2.96 8.31 18.17
N ASP A 37 2.96 9.58 18.61
CA ASP A 37 1.77 10.46 18.43
C ASP A 37 1.99 11.57 17.37
N VAL A 38 2.87 11.32 16.41
CA VAL A 38 2.87 12.08 15.16
C VAL A 38 2.03 11.27 14.18
N PRO A 39 0.87 11.77 13.71
CA PRO A 39 0.12 11.07 12.69
C PRO A 39 0.99 11.03 11.43
N PHE A 40 1.66 9.90 11.22
CA PHE A 40 2.28 9.59 9.94
C PHE A 40 1.22 9.82 8.86
N ALA A 41 1.63 10.40 7.73
CA ALA A 41 0.70 10.74 6.66
C ALA A 41 -0.24 9.55 6.37
N VAL A 42 -1.54 9.84 6.21
CA VAL A 42 -2.57 8.81 5.99
C VAL A 42 -2.09 7.87 4.89
N GLY A 43 -1.85 6.60 5.23
CA GLY A 43 -1.31 5.61 4.28
C GLY A 43 0.05 4.98 4.63
N TYR A 44 0.63 5.23 5.81
CA TYR A 44 1.84 4.53 6.28
C TYR A 44 1.56 3.70 7.54
N THR A 45 2.20 2.53 7.63
CA THR A 45 2.24 1.71 8.85
C THR A 45 3.65 1.71 9.41
N ILE A 46 3.78 1.44 10.71
CA ILE A 46 5.07 1.27 11.40
C ILE A 46 5.14 -0.21 11.80
N ASP A 47 6.31 -0.82 11.61
CA ASP A 47 6.54 -2.18 12.08
C ASP A 47 6.80 -2.26 13.59
N ASP A 48 6.91 -3.47 14.12
CA ASP A 48 7.19 -3.73 15.54
C ASP A 48 8.58 -3.19 15.98
N GLU A 49 9.44 -2.87 15.02
CA GLU A 49 10.76 -2.28 15.22
C GLU A 49 10.72 -0.75 15.19
N GLY A 50 9.57 -0.12 14.90
CA GLY A 50 9.44 1.33 14.86
C GLY A 50 9.87 1.97 13.52
N LEU A 51 10.14 1.16 12.49
CA LEU A 51 10.51 1.62 11.15
C LEU A 51 9.26 1.80 10.28
N ILE A 52 9.32 2.80 9.38
CA ILE A 52 8.25 3.05 8.42
C ILE A 52 8.22 1.90 7.40
N ASN A 53 7.08 1.24 7.33
CA ASN A 53 6.85 0.20 6.35
C ASN A 53 6.72 0.82 4.94
N SER A 54 7.59 0.38 4.03
CA SER A 54 7.57 0.80 2.61
C SER A 54 6.66 -0.06 1.73
N TYR A 55 5.96 -1.05 2.29
CA TYR A 55 4.95 -1.82 1.56
C TYR A 55 3.69 -0.98 1.32
N ALA A 56 3.09 -1.18 0.14
CA ALA A 56 1.85 -0.50 -0.22
C ALA A 56 0.71 -0.94 0.72
N ILE A 57 -0.02 0.04 1.27
CA ILE A 57 -1.27 -0.23 1.97
C ILE A 57 -2.33 -0.63 0.94
N GLN A 58 -3.07 -1.69 1.24
CA GLN A 58 -4.23 -2.06 0.43
C GLN A 58 -5.28 -0.95 0.55
N PRO A 59 -5.67 -0.30 -0.57
CA PRO A 59 -6.69 0.73 -0.52
C PRO A 59 -8.02 0.12 -0.09
N ASP A 60 -8.84 0.92 0.59
CA ASP A 60 -10.20 0.50 0.94
C ASP A 60 -10.99 0.12 -0.32
N MET A 61 -11.57 -1.08 -0.27
CA MET A 61 -12.35 -1.61 -1.37
C MET A 61 -13.65 -0.80 -1.51
N SER A 62 -13.80 -0.07 -2.60
CA SER A 62 -15.05 0.63 -2.92
C SER A 62 -16.04 -0.37 -3.52
N ALA A 63 -17.09 -0.72 -2.78
CA ALA A 63 -18.15 -1.58 -3.30
C ALA A 63 -18.93 -0.87 -4.41
N SER A 64 -19.17 -1.57 -5.53
CA SER A 64 -20.01 -1.05 -6.60
C SER A 64 -21.49 -1.22 -6.22
N GLU A 65 -22.23 -0.12 -6.17
CA GLU A 65 -23.68 -0.16 -6.00
C GLU A 65 -24.38 -0.50 -7.33
N TYR A 66 -25.48 -1.25 -7.26
CA TYR A 66 -26.26 -1.57 -8.44
C TYR A 66 -26.90 -0.28 -9.01
N PRO A 67 -26.91 -0.07 -10.34
CA PRO A 67 -27.40 1.17 -10.92
C PRO A 67 -28.88 1.39 -10.59
N SER A 68 -29.22 2.61 -10.19
CA SER A 68 -30.60 3.03 -9.98
C SER A 68 -31.43 2.93 -11.28
N PRO A 69 -32.77 2.84 -11.19
CA PRO A 69 -33.63 2.78 -12.38
C PRO A 69 -33.39 3.94 -13.37
N LYS A 70 -33.09 5.14 -12.85
CA LYS A 70 -32.76 6.31 -13.69
C LYS A 70 -31.43 6.15 -14.43
N GLN A 71 -30.41 5.57 -13.78
CA GLN A 71 -29.13 5.26 -14.44
C GLN A 71 -29.31 4.18 -15.51
N GLN A 72 -30.11 3.15 -15.22
CA GLN A 72 -30.42 2.10 -16.20
C GLN A 72 -31.12 2.66 -17.45
N GLN A 73 -32.11 3.54 -17.29
CA GLN A 73 -32.75 4.22 -18.43
C GLN A 73 -31.76 5.02 -19.27
N ARG A 74 -30.82 5.72 -18.62
CA ARG A 74 -29.77 6.47 -19.32
C ARG A 74 -28.83 5.53 -20.09
N TYR A 75 -28.51 4.36 -19.54
CA TYR A 75 -27.70 3.35 -20.23
C TYR A 75 -28.43 2.75 -21.43
N ILE A 76 -29.74 2.51 -21.33
CA ILE A 76 -30.55 2.06 -22.47
C ILE A 76 -30.51 3.11 -23.58
N PHE A 77 -30.69 4.38 -23.25
CA PHE A 77 -30.63 5.46 -24.24
C PHE A 77 -29.25 5.55 -24.91
N LEU A 78 -28.17 5.45 -24.12
CA LEU A 78 -26.81 5.48 -24.65
C LEU A 78 -26.51 4.26 -25.54
N GLY A 79 -26.99 3.08 -25.14
CA GLY A 79 -26.86 1.85 -25.91
C GLY A 79 -27.64 1.90 -27.22
N ALA A 80 -28.86 2.46 -27.22
CA ALA A 80 -29.64 2.69 -28.43
C ALA A 80 -28.93 3.65 -29.40
N GLY A 81 -28.35 4.74 -28.88
CA GLY A 81 -27.55 5.66 -29.70
C GLY A 81 -26.30 5.00 -30.29
N ALA A 82 -25.57 4.23 -29.48
CA ALA A 82 -24.36 3.52 -29.92
C ALA A 82 -24.67 2.47 -30.99
N THR A 83 -25.75 1.69 -30.81
CA THR A 83 -26.16 0.67 -31.79
C THR A 83 -26.62 1.30 -33.10
N LEU A 84 -27.42 2.38 -33.06
CA LEU A 84 -27.82 3.13 -34.25
C LEU A 84 -26.59 3.66 -35.02
N PHE A 85 -25.62 4.22 -34.30
CA PHE A 85 -24.38 4.72 -34.89
C PHE A 85 -23.60 3.61 -35.61
N VAL A 86 -23.36 2.48 -34.95
CA VAL A 86 -22.64 1.34 -35.54
C VAL A 86 -23.37 0.78 -36.75
N VAL A 87 -24.69 0.57 -36.67
CA VAL A 87 -25.48 0.08 -37.81
C VAL A 87 -25.40 1.04 -38.99
N THR A 88 -25.49 2.35 -38.74
CA THR A 88 -25.37 3.37 -39.79
C THR A 88 -24.01 3.30 -40.48
N LEU A 89 -22.92 3.18 -39.71
CA LEU A 89 -21.58 3.03 -40.28
C LEU A 89 -21.45 1.78 -41.14
N LEU A 90 -22.00 0.65 -40.68
CA LEU A 90 -21.98 -0.60 -41.45
C LEU A 90 -22.76 -0.48 -42.76
N LEU A 91 -23.93 0.17 -42.74
CA LEU A 91 -24.72 0.43 -43.95
C LEU A 91 -23.97 1.31 -44.95
N ILE A 92 -23.29 2.36 -44.48
CA ILE A 92 -22.47 3.23 -45.33
C ILE A 92 -21.31 2.44 -45.94
N ALA A 93 -20.59 1.66 -45.13
CA ALA A 93 -19.47 0.86 -45.60
C ALA A 93 -19.91 -0.15 -46.68
N PHE A 94 -21.04 -0.83 -46.47
CA PHE A 94 -21.63 -1.75 -47.44
C PHE A 94 -22.12 -1.06 -48.71
N ALA A 95 -22.63 0.17 -48.62
CA ALA A 95 -23.09 0.92 -49.79
C ALA A 95 -21.95 1.40 -50.71
N VAL A 96 -20.74 1.55 -50.16
CA VAL A 96 -19.56 2.06 -50.88
C VAL A 96 -18.60 0.94 -51.34
N SER A 97 -18.74 -0.28 -50.80
CA SER A 97 -17.98 -1.47 -51.23
C SER A 97 -18.47 -2.00 -52.57
#